data_AF-A0A2S9G0R1-F1
#
_entry.id   AF-A0A2S9G0R1-F1
#
_cell.length_a   1.000
_cell.length_b   1.000
_cell.length_c   1.000
_cell.angle_alpha   90.00
_cell.angle_beta   90.00
_cell.angle_gamma   90.00
#
_symmetry.space_group_name_H-M   'P 1'
#
loop_
_entity.id
_entity.type
_entity.pdbx_description
1 polymer ?
#
loop_
_entity_poly.entity_id
_entity_poly.type
_entity_poly.pdbx_seq_one_letter_code
_entity_poly.pdbx_strand_id
1 'polypeptide(L)'
;SRQDGQLPNMQAIVGFAAETGDANGDVLFHARAKLRRKGCDLLVVNAVGENRAFEVDHNDGWLLSADGSEAALEHESKTVIASR
;
A
#
# COMPACT_ATOMS: atom_id res chain seq x y z
N SER A 1 15.86 7.81 -16.54
CA SER A 1 14.42 7.79 -16.26
C SER A 1 14.05 6.70 -15.28
N ARG A 2 13.33 7.10 -14.22
CA ARG A 2 12.32 6.35 -13.46
C ARG A 2 11.43 7.28 -12.60
N GLN A 3 11.65 8.58 -12.45
CA GLN A 3 11.34 9.55 -13.52
C GLN A 3 12.56 10.33 -14.04
N ASP A 4 13.70 10.32 -13.33
CA ASP A 4 15.08 10.40 -13.86
C ASP A 4 16.17 10.09 -12.81
N GLY A 5 15.80 9.69 -11.58
CA GLY A 5 16.72 9.08 -10.61
C GLY A 5 17.15 7.67 -11.04
N GLN A 6 18.31 7.59 -11.69
CA GLN A 6 18.86 6.36 -12.26
C GLN A 6 19.27 5.36 -11.18
N LEU A 7 18.59 4.21 -11.17
CA LEU A 7 18.93 3.02 -10.39
C LEU A 7 19.20 1.89 -11.39
N PRO A 8 20.47 1.60 -11.73
CA PRO A 8 20.80 0.49 -12.61
C PRO A 8 20.24 -0.81 -12.04
N ASN A 9 19.54 -1.60 -12.88
CA ASN A 9 18.93 -2.90 -12.53
C ASN A 9 17.68 -2.85 -11.63
N MET A 10 16.98 -1.72 -11.57
CA MET A 10 15.74 -1.63 -10.79
C MET A 10 14.61 -2.46 -11.41
N GLN A 11 14.12 -3.47 -10.67
CA GLN A 11 13.06 -4.38 -11.11
C GLN A 11 11.66 -3.84 -10.76
N ALA A 12 11.45 -3.29 -9.56
CA ALA A 12 10.18 -2.71 -9.12
C ALA A 12 10.34 -1.56 -8.11
N ILE A 13 9.40 -0.62 -8.08
CA ILE A 13 9.16 0.37 -7.00
C ILE A 13 8.01 -0.15 -6.15
N VAL A 14 8.26 -0.40 -4.87
CA VAL A 14 7.23 -0.68 -3.88
C VAL A 14 7.07 0.53 -2.97
N GLY A 15 5.88 1.12 -2.96
CA GLY A 15 5.51 2.18 -2.03
C GLY A 15 4.87 1.62 -0.77
N PHE A 16 4.92 2.38 0.33
CA PHE A 16 4.14 2.14 1.53
C PHE A 16 3.28 3.37 1.81
N ALA A 17 2.02 3.17 2.17
CA ALA A 17 1.10 4.23 2.49
C ALA A 17 0.26 3.88 3.71
N ALA A 18 0.09 4.83 4.62
CA ALA A 18 -1.04 4.83 5.54
C ALA A 18 -2.19 5.58 4.86
N GLU A 19 -3.40 5.02 4.91
CA GLU A 19 -4.61 5.60 4.33
C GLU A 19 -5.76 5.52 5.32
N THR A 20 -6.55 6.58 5.37
CA THR A 20 -7.81 6.65 6.12
C THR A 20 -8.95 6.79 5.12
N GLY A 21 -10.11 6.20 5.39
CA GLY A 21 -11.33 6.59 4.69
C GLY A 21 -11.80 7.98 5.15
N ASP A 22 -12.45 8.72 4.27
CA ASP A 22 -13.07 10.02 4.56
C ASP A 22 -14.40 10.18 3.79
N ALA A 23 -14.99 11.38 3.81
CA ALA A 23 -16.22 11.67 3.09
C ALA A 23 -16.10 11.55 1.56
N ASN A 24 -14.88 11.54 1.02
CA ASN A 24 -14.59 11.52 -0.42
C ASN A 24 -14.27 10.10 -0.93
N GLY A 25 -14.00 9.15 -0.04
CA GLY A 25 -13.77 7.76 -0.41
C GLY A 25 -13.22 6.90 0.72
N ASP A 26 -13.26 5.59 0.51
CA ASP A 26 -12.67 4.63 1.43
C ASP A 26 -11.14 4.55 1.29
N VAL A 27 -10.52 3.69 2.10
CA VAL A 27 -9.08 3.44 2.11
C VAL A 27 -8.57 3.05 0.71
N LEU A 28 -9.28 2.15 0.00
CA LEU A 28 -8.86 1.66 -1.32
C LEU A 28 -9.00 2.72 -2.40
N PHE A 29 -10.02 3.58 -2.32
CA PHE A 29 -10.18 4.73 -3.19
C PHE A 29 -8.95 5.65 -3.11
N HIS A 30 -8.55 6.02 -1.89
CA HIS A 30 -7.37 6.88 -1.69
C HIS A 30 -6.06 6.19 -2.07
N ALA A 31 -5.94 4.90 -1.74
CA ALA A 31 -4.76 4.10 -2.08
C ALA A 31 -4.55 3.98 -3.60
N ARG A 32 -5.60 3.68 -4.37
CA ARG A 32 -5.54 3.61 -5.85
C ARG A 32 -5.14 4.96 -6.44
N ALA A 33 -5.72 6.05 -5.93
CA ALA A 33 -5.37 7.39 -6.36
C ALA A 33 -3.90 7.72 -6.05
N LYS A 34 -3.39 7.28 -4.89
CA LYS A 34 -1.99 7.46 -4.49
C LYS A 34 -1.04 6.62 -5.34
N LEU A 35 -1.36 5.34 -5.59
CA LEU A 35 -0.59 4.44 -6.47
C LEU A 35 -0.41 5.07 -7.86
N ARG A 36 -1.51 5.50 -8.49
CA ARG A 36 -1.49 6.17 -9.81
C ARG A 36 -0.69 7.47 -9.80
N ARG A 37 -0.86 8.31 -8.78
CA ARG A 37 -0.17 9.60 -8.67
C ARG A 37 1.34 9.42 -8.43
N LYS A 38 1.74 8.39 -7.70
CA LYS A 38 3.14 8.12 -7.34
C LYS A 38 3.88 7.28 -8.38
N GLY A 39 3.16 6.53 -9.21
CA GLY A 39 3.75 5.71 -10.27
C GLY A 39 4.58 4.54 -9.73
N CYS A 40 4.21 4.01 -8.57
CA CYS A 40 4.83 2.79 -8.03
C CYS A 40 4.31 1.56 -8.80
N ASP A 41 5.10 0.49 -8.82
CA ASP A 41 4.69 -0.80 -9.38
C ASP A 41 3.77 -1.53 -8.40
N LEU A 42 4.08 -1.44 -7.11
CA LEU A 42 3.27 -1.96 -6.01
C LEU A 42 3.07 -0.89 -4.93
N LEU A 43 1.96 -0.95 -4.20
CA LEU A 43 1.70 -0.14 -3.01
C LEU A 43 1.17 -1.01 -1.87
N VAL A 44 1.93 -1.08 -0.79
CA VAL A 44 1.48 -1.63 0.50
C VAL A 44 0.71 -0.55 1.24
N VAL A 45 -0.52 -0.84 1.62
CA VAL A 45 -1.45 0.10 2.24
C VAL A 45 -1.79 -0.40 3.63
N ASN A 46 -1.60 0.45 4.62
CA ASN A 46 -2.04 0.23 5.99
C ASN A 46 -3.26 1.13 6.24
N ALA A 47 -4.43 0.53 6.44
CA ALA A 47 -5.63 1.26 6.80
C ALA A 47 -5.53 1.79 8.24
N VAL A 48 -5.48 3.11 8.41
CA VAL A 48 -5.44 3.81 9.72
C VAL A 48 -6.72 4.64 9.92
N GLY A 49 -7.08 5.02 11.15
CA GLY A 49 -8.29 5.83 11.40
C GLY A 49 -8.71 5.93 12.88
N GLU A 50 -9.67 6.81 13.21
CA GLU A 50 -9.99 7.25 14.58
C GLU A 50 -10.39 6.13 15.57
N ASN A 51 -10.84 4.96 15.10
CA ASN A 51 -11.09 3.77 15.94
C ASN A 51 -10.08 2.64 15.73
N ARG A 52 -8.99 2.92 15.02
CA ARG A 52 -7.85 2.05 14.81
C ARG A 52 -6.61 2.76 15.35
N ALA A 53 -6.62 3.00 16.65
CA ALA A 53 -5.39 3.27 17.37
C ALA A 53 -4.37 2.18 17.01
N PHE A 54 -3.09 2.50 17.07
CA PHE A 54 -1.92 1.67 16.75
C PHE A 54 -1.87 0.25 17.38
N GLU A 55 -2.93 -0.17 18.09
CA GLU A 55 -3.13 -1.43 18.81
C GLU A 55 -4.53 -2.04 18.58
N VAL A 56 -5.04 -2.06 17.34
CA VAL A 56 -6.14 -2.99 16.98
C VAL A 56 -5.57 -4.19 16.23
N ASP A 57 -5.85 -5.39 16.75
CA ASP A 57 -5.43 -6.71 16.24
C ASP A 57 -5.94 -7.05 14.82
N HIS A 58 -6.59 -6.10 14.13
CA HIS A 58 -7.05 -6.20 12.75
C HIS A 58 -6.57 -4.97 11.97
N ASN A 59 -5.32 -5.01 11.53
CA ASN A 59 -4.80 -4.02 10.60
C ASN A 59 -5.17 -4.51 9.20
N ASP A 60 -6.24 -3.95 8.61
CA ASP A 60 -6.68 -4.26 7.25
C ASP A 60 -5.63 -3.74 6.24
N GLY A 61 -4.54 -4.50 6.09
CA GLY A 61 -3.50 -4.20 5.12
C GLY A 61 -3.94 -4.60 3.72
N TRP A 62 -3.50 -3.86 2.72
CA TRP A 62 -3.72 -4.20 1.32
C TRP A 62 -2.43 -4.09 0.52
N LEU A 63 -2.28 -4.95 -0.47
CA LEU A 63 -1.28 -4.84 -1.52
C LEU A 63 -1.98 -4.52 -2.84
N LEU A 64 -1.63 -3.39 -3.44
CA LEU A 64 -2.14 -2.96 -4.74
C LEU A 64 -1.03 -3.02 -5.77
N SER A 65 -1.35 -3.45 -6.98
CA SER A 65 -0.45 -3.46 -8.14
C SER A 65 -0.88 -2.46 -9.20
N ALA A 66 0.08 -1.93 -9.95
CA ALA A 66 -0.16 -1.04 -11.08
C ALA A 66 -0.98 -1.70 -12.21
N ASP A 67 -1.04 -3.04 -12.26
CA ASP A 67 -1.92 -3.80 -13.17
C ASP A 67 -3.39 -3.80 -12.74
N GLY A 68 -3.71 -3.23 -11.58
CA GLY A 68 -5.06 -3.14 -11.02
C GLY A 68 -5.43 -4.31 -10.10
N SER A 69 -4.53 -5.27 -9.85
CA SER A 69 -4.75 -6.33 -8.86
C SER A 69 -4.65 -5.82 -7.43
N GLU A 70 -5.43 -6.43 -6.56
CA GLU A 70 -5.56 -6.06 -5.15
C GLU A 70 -5.65 -7.32 -4.30
N ALA A 71 -4.86 -7.36 -3.23
CA ALA A 71 -4.88 -8.45 -2.27
C ALA A 71 -4.98 -7.87 -0.86
N ALA A 72 -5.89 -8.42 -0.06
CA ALA A 72 -5.87 -8.18 1.38
C ALA A 72 -4.64 -8.89 1.97
N LEU A 73 -3.91 -8.19 2.83
CA LEU A 73 -2.80 -8.75 3.59
C LEU A 73 -3.38 -9.38 4.86
N GLU A 74 -3.58 -10.70 4.82
CA GLU A 74 -3.99 -11.45 6.00
C GLU A 74 -2.92 -11.38 7.10
N HIS A 75 -3.37 -11.36 8.35
CA HIS A 75 -2.58 -11.11 9.55
C HIS A 75 -1.66 -12.28 9.94
N GLU A 76 -1.01 -12.95 8.99
CA GLU A 76 0.08 -13.84 9.35
C GLU A 76 1.27 -12.96 9.76
N SER A 77 1.48 -12.90 11.09
CA SER A 77 2.63 -12.39 11.84
C SER A 77 3.71 -11.68 11.01
N LYS A 78 4.06 -10.45 11.41
CA LYS A 78 5.09 -9.50 10.88
C LYS A 78 6.42 -10.09 10.35
N THR A 79 6.64 -11.38 10.49
CA THR A 79 7.71 -12.19 9.89
C THR A 79 7.50 -12.49 8.38
N VAL A 80 6.28 -12.46 7.82
CA VAL A 80 6.03 -12.98 6.44
C VAL A 80 6.16 -11.94 5.31
N ILE A 81 5.93 -10.65 5.56
CA ILE A 81 5.96 -9.61 4.49
C ILE A 81 7.40 -9.29 4.00
N ALA A 82 8.43 -9.79 4.68
CA ALA A 82 9.82 -9.64 4.26
C ALA A 82 10.34 -10.79 3.36
N SER A 83 9.51 -11.79 3.00
CA SER A 83 9.98 -13.03 2.34
C SER A 83 9.21 -13.51 1.12
N ARG A 84 8.47 -12.65 0.41
CA ARG A 84 7.86 -13.00 -0.90
C ARG A 84 8.21 -12.03 -1.99
#